data_AF-A0A6B9Y6B6-F1
#
_entry.id   AF-A0A6B9Y6B6-F1
#
_cell.length_a   1.000
_cell.length_b   1.000
_cell.length_c   1.000
_cell.angle_alpha   90.00
_cell.angle_beta   90.00
_cell.angle_gamma   90.00
#
_symmetry.space_group_name_H-M   'P 1'
#
loop_
_entity.id
_entity.type
_entity.pdbx_description
1 polymer ?
#
loop_
_entity_poly.entity_id
_entity_poly.type
_entity_poly.pdbx_seq_one_letter_code
_entity_poly.pdbx_strand_id
1 'polypeptide(L)'
;MNKRGHVLNALLLAVGVGFVLEPAVDRNTAIKIAQVTVPIVLGALFPDVDTAFGKHRKTLHSLTVLGIVAAYPIVFDNLQYVWVGVLTHYVLDLVGSRRGIALFHPLSSSEFSLPFGVTTSSDYADLVTVIITALEIAAFWAVHTYVVDLNVDVATVSQAIGV
;
A
#
# COMPACT_ATOMS: atom_id res chain seq x y z
N MET A 1 5.25 -8.60 -7.57
CA MET A 1 6.71 -8.48 -7.77
C MET A 1 7.42 -9.51 -6.90
N ASN A 2 8.71 -9.39 -6.58
CA ASN A 2 9.27 -10.17 -5.46
C ASN A 2 9.05 -9.39 -4.14
N LYS A 3 9.22 -10.05 -2.99
CA LYS A 3 9.02 -9.45 -1.66
C LYS A 3 9.84 -8.15 -1.49
N ARG A 4 11.07 -8.12 -2.01
CA ARG A 4 11.94 -6.94 -1.99
C ARG A 4 11.33 -5.75 -2.73
N GLY A 5 10.73 -5.97 -3.90
CA GLY A 5 10.07 -4.94 -4.69
C GLY A 5 8.86 -4.35 -3.98
N HIS A 6 8.05 -5.19 -3.31
CA HIS A 6 6.92 -4.72 -2.49
C HIS A 6 7.39 -3.84 -1.33
N VAL A 7 8.47 -4.23 -0.64
CA VAL A 7 9.05 -3.40 0.43
C VAL A 7 9.63 -2.09 -0.11
N LEU A 8 10.35 -2.13 -1.23
CA LEU A 8 10.90 -0.92 -1.87
C LEU A 8 9.79 0.07 -2.22
N ASN A 9 8.75 -0.40 -2.89
CA ASN A 9 7.59 0.40 -3.22
C ASN A 9 6.89 0.95 -1.98
N ALA A 10 6.62 0.13 -0.97
CA ALA A 10 5.96 0.58 0.26
C ALA A 10 6.76 1.67 0.99
N LEU A 11 8.09 1.56 1.04
CA LEU A 11 8.95 2.58 1.66
C LEU A 11 8.93 3.90 0.86
N LEU A 12 9.07 3.82 -0.47
CA LEU A 12 9.01 5.00 -1.32
C LEU A 12 7.62 5.66 -1.29
N LEU A 13 6.56 4.85 -1.30
CA LEU A 13 5.19 5.30 -1.21
C LEU A 13 4.91 5.98 0.14
N ALA A 14 5.40 5.42 1.25
CA ALA A 14 5.25 6.03 2.56
C ALA A 14 5.89 7.42 2.66
N VAL A 15 7.07 7.59 2.06
CA VAL A 15 7.72 8.92 1.97
C VAL A 15 6.85 9.87 1.15
N GLY A 16 6.41 9.46 -0.04
CA GLY A 16 5.57 10.28 -0.91
C GLY A 16 4.22 10.65 -0.27
N VAL A 17 3.54 9.69 0.34
CA VAL A 17 2.29 9.89 1.09
C VAL A 17 2.51 10.85 2.26
N GLY A 18 3.61 10.71 3.01
CA GLY A 18 3.94 11.64 4.09
C GLY A 18 4.11 13.08 3.59
N PHE A 19 4.75 13.29 2.44
CA PHE A 19 4.83 14.62 1.81
C PHE A 19 3.49 15.13 1.29
N VAL A 20 2.63 14.25 0.77
CA VAL A 20 1.27 14.65 0.32
C VAL A 20 0.44 15.14 1.51
N LEU A 21 0.52 14.44 2.64
CA LEU A 21 -0.26 14.75 3.83
C LEU A 21 0.30 15.92 4.65
N GLU A 22 1.61 16.15 4.60
CA GLU A 22 2.29 17.23 5.32
C GLU A 22 3.42 17.84 4.46
N PRO A 23 3.10 18.80 3.55
CA PRO A 23 4.01 19.27 2.52
C PRO A 23 4.99 20.36 2.98
N ALA A 24 5.04 20.70 4.27
CA ALA A 24 5.84 21.81 4.80
C ALA A 24 7.36 21.61 4.70
N VAL A 25 7.84 20.38 4.50
CA VAL A 25 9.26 20.00 4.49
C VAL A 25 9.96 20.37 5.82
N ASP A 26 9.29 20.06 6.92
CA ASP A 26 9.75 20.38 8.27
C ASP A 26 9.72 19.16 9.21
N ARG A 27 9.83 19.41 10.52
CA ARG A 27 9.76 18.36 11.54
C ARG A 27 8.42 17.60 11.48
N ASN A 28 7.31 18.28 11.18
CA ASN A 28 6.01 17.65 11.10
C ASN A 28 5.93 16.72 9.89
N THR A 29 6.50 17.11 8.74
CA THR A 29 6.63 16.22 7.58
C THR A 29 7.38 14.95 7.94
N ALA A 30 8.51 15.07 8.64
CA ALA A 30 9.29 13.90 9.07
C ALA A 30 8.50 12.98 10.02
N ILE A 31 7.74 13.55 10.96
CA ILE A 31 6.86 12.80 11.86
C ILE A 31 5.75 12.11 11.07
N LYS A 32 5.11 12.80 10.13
CA LYS A 32 4.05 12.23 9.30
C LYS A 32 4.56 11.06 8.46
N ILE A 33 5.73 11.20 7.83
CA ILE A 33 6.40 10.10 7.11
C ILE A 33 6.61 8.90 8.05
N ALA A 34 7.15 9.13 9.25
CA ALA A 34 7.37 8.05 10.22
C ALA A 34 6.05 7.37 10.64
N GLN A 35 4.99 8.15 10.90
CA GLN A 35 3.66 7.66 11.28
C GLN A 35 3.05 6.76 10.20
N VAL A 36 3.16 7.13 8.92
CA VAL A 36 2.57 6.35 7.81
C VAL A 36 3.46 5.20 7.34
N THR A 37 4.77 5.26 7.59
CA THR A 37 5.72 4.23 7.13
C THR A 37 5.40 2.85 7.67
N VAL A 38 5.23 2.72 8.99
CA VAL A 38 4.95 1.43 9.62
C VAL A 38 3.67 0.78 9.09
N PRO A 39 2.50 1.44 9.11
CA PRO A 39 1.27 0.82 8.62
C PRO A 39 1.32 0.51 7.12
N ILE A 40 1.90 1.38 6.28
CA ILE A 40 2.00 1.11 4.83
C ILE A 40 2.89 -0.10 4.56
N VAL A 41 4.06 -0.20 5.20
CA VAL A 41 4.96 -1.35 5.02
C VAL A 41 4.33 -2.64 5.55
N LEU A 42 3.68 -2.60 6.71
CA LEU A 42 2.96 -3.76 7.25
C LEU A 42 1.83 -4.21 6.31
N GLY A 43 1.05 -3.26 5.78
CA GLY A 43 0.00 -3.54 4.81
C GLY A 43 0.55 -4.14 3.52
N ALA A 44 1.69 -3.66 3.02
CA ALA A 44 2.32 -4.21 1.82
C ALA A 44 2.86 -5.63 2.04
N LEU A 45 3.33 -5.96 3.24
CA LEU A 45 3.79 -7.32 3.55
C LEU A 45 2.64 -8.30 3.84
N PHE A 46 1.48 -7.79 4.25
CA PHE A 46 0.36 -8.61 4.70
C PHE A 46 -0.15 -9.62 3.66
N PRO A 47 -0.37 -9.27 2.38
CA PRO A 47 -0.78 -10.23 1.36
C PRO A 47 0.21 -11.40 1.22
N ASP A 48 1.51 -11.14 1.31
CA ASP A 48 2.53 -12.17 1.15
C ASP A 48 2.60 -13.17 2.30
N VAL A 49 1.95 -12.91 3.44
CA VAL A 49 1.85 -13.88 4.54
C VAL A 49 1.07 -15.13 4.10
N ASP A 50 0.26 -15.05 3.04
CA ASP A 50 -0.36 -16.21 2.39
C ASP A 50 0.61 -17.30 1.98
N THR A 51 1.87 -16.94 1.70
CA THR A 51 2.91 -17.93 1.39
C THR A 51 3.15 -18.92 2.52
N ALA A 52 2.78 -18.58 3.76
CA ALA A 52 3.00 -19.39 4.95
C ALA A 52 1.78 -20.23 5.36
N PHE A 53 0.55 -19.79 5.07
CA PHE A 53 -0.66 -20.47 5.60
C PHE A 53 -1.87 -20.50 4.65
N GLY A 54 -1.81 -19.83 3.50
CA GLY A 54 -2.93 -19.67 2.57
C GLY A 54 -2.66 -20.25 1.19
N LYS A 55 -3.53 -19.91 0.23
CA LYS A 55 -3.26 -20.11 -1.19
C LYS A 55 -2.62 -18.83 -1.71
N HIS A 56 -1.31 -18.88 -1.93
CA HIS A 56 -0.54 -17.77 -2.48
C HIS A 56 -1.27 -17.14 -3.69
N ARG A 57 -1.37 -15.80 -3.69
CA ARG A 57 -2.05 -14.97 -4.71
C ARG A 57 -3.57 -15.11 -4.73
N LYS A 58 -4.18 -15.65 -3.67
CA LYS A 58 -5.63 -15.83 -3.57
C LYS A 58 -6.20 -15.39 -2.24
N THR A 59 -5.71 -15.94 -1.13
CA THR A 59 -6.37 -15.80 0.18
C THR A 59 -6.37 -14.34 0.66
N LEU A 60 -5.21 -13.71 0.79
CA LEU A 60 -4.96 -12.32 1.16
C LEU A 60 -4.67 -11.41 -0.05
N HIS A 61 -4.82 -11.91 -1.28
CA HIS A 61 -4.72 -11.13 -2.53
C HIS A 61 -6.10 -10.95 -3.19
N SER A 62 -7.06 -10.42 -2.44
CA SER A 62 -8.45 -10.29 -2.88
C SER A 62 -9.09 -8.97 -2.46
N LEU A 63 -10.04 -8.48 -3.26
CA LEU A 63 -10.81 -7.27 -2.96
C LEU A 63 -11.63 -7.41 -1.69
N THR A 64 -12.05 -8.63 -1.34
CA THR A 64 -12.71 -8.92 -0.06
C THR A 64 -11.80 -8.54 1.11
N VAL A 65 -10.53 -8.95 1.06
CA VAL A 65 -9.54 -8.64 2.11
C VAL A 65 -9.22 -7.15 2.14
N LEU A 66 -8.98 -6.52 0.98
CA LEU A 66 -8.80 -5.07 0.92
C LEU A 66 -9.99 -4.31 1.51
N GLY A 67 -11.23 -4.71 1.19
CA GLY A 67 -12.44 -4.10 1.73
C GLY A 67 -12.51 -4.20 3.26
N ILE A 68 -12.18 -5.36 3.82
CA ILE A 68 -12.12 -5.54 5.29
C ILE A 68 -11.05 -4.63 5.91
N VAL A 69 -9.83 -4.62 5.37
CA VAL A 69 -8.72 -3.81 5.90
C VAL A 69 -9.00 -2.31 5.76
N ALA A 70 -9.65 -1.88 4.67
CA ALA A 70 -10.06 -0.49 4.46
C ALA A 70 -11.23 -0.07 5.37
N ALA A 71 -12.16 -0.97 5.68
CA ALA A 71 -13.25 -0.71 6.62
C ALA A 71 -12.79 -0.69 8.08
N TYR A 72 -11.73 -1.42 8.42
CA TYR A 72 -11.22 -1.55 9.80
C TYR A 72 -10.98 -0.20 10.51
N PRO A 73 -10.22 0.77 9.94
CA PRO A 73 -10.03 2.06 10.59
C PRO A 73 -11.33 2.87 10.75
N ILE A 74 -12.32 2.67 9.88
CA ILE A 74 -13.61 3.38 9.96
C ILE A 74 -14.43 2.85 11.15
N VAL A 75 -14.36 1.55 11.41
CA VAL A 75 -15.15 0.89 12.46
C VAL A 75 -14.47 0.98 13.83
N PHE A 76 -13.14 0.89 13.87
CA PHE A 76 -12.37 0.72 15.12
C PHE A 76 -11.39 1.85 15.44
N ASP A 77 -11.27 2.86 14.56
CA ASP A 77 -10.39 4.02 14.75
C ASP A 77 -8.91 3.67 15.03
N ASN A 78 -8.40 2.64 14.36
CA ASN A 78 -7.00 2.24 14.44
C ASN A 78 -6.53 1.60 13.11
N LEU A 79 -5.23 1.31 12.99
CA LEU A 79 -4.61 0.72 11.78
C LEU A 79 -4.83 1.54 10.49
N GLN A 80 -4.87 2.86 10.66
CA GLN A 80 -4.92 3.85 9.58
C GLN A 80 -3.76 3.58 8.61
N TYR A 81 -4.03 3.78 7.32
CA TYR A 81 -3.08 3.58 6.22
C TYR A 81 -2.60 2.14 5.96
N VAL A 82 -2.96 1.13 6.78
CA VAL A 82 -2.62 -0.27 6.46
C VAL A 82 -3.23 -0.71 5.12
N TRP A 83 -4.46 -0.25 4.84
CA TRP A 83 -5.12 -0.51 3.56
C TRP A 83 -4.37 0.07 2.36
N VAL A 84 -3.64 1.18 2.53
CA VAL A 84 -2.79 1.76 1.46
C VAL A 84 -1.67 0.78 1.11
N GLY A 85 -1.05 0.18 2.12
CA GLY A 85 -0.05 -0.88 1.95
C GLY A 85 -0.60 -2.10 1.19
N VAL A 86 -1.78 -2.58 1.58
CA VAL A 86 -2.43 -3.72 0.90
C VAL A 86 -2.77 -3.37 -0.54
N LEU A 87 -3.31 -2.16 -0.77
CA LEU A 87 -3.67 -1.70 -2.11
C LEU A 87 -2.45 -1.60 -3.03
N THR A 88 -1.35 -1.01 -2.57
CA THR A 88 -0.14 -0.88 -3.41
C THR A 88 0.48 -2.24 -3.74
N HIS A 89 0.42 -3.20 -2.81
CA HIS A 89 0.81 -4.58 -3.10
C HIS A 89 0.01 -5.15 -4.28
N TYR A 90 -1.32 -4.94 -4.28
CA TYR A 90 -2.20 -5.43 -5.34
C TYR A 90 -1.92 -4.74 -6.67
N VAL A 91 -1.69 -3.43 -6.66
CA VAL A 91 -1.32 -2.66 -7.85
C VAL A 91 -0.02 -3.21 -8.44
N LEU A 92 1.02 -3.43 -7.63
CA LEU A 92 2.28 -4.00 -8.10
C LEU A 92 2.14 -5.43 -8.66
N ASP A 93 1.29 -6.26 -8.07
CA ASP A 93 1.08 -7.62 -8.56
C ASP A 93 0.27 -7.68 -9.85
N LEU A 94 -0.66 -6.72 -10.04
CA LEU A 94 -1.52 -6.63 -11.21
C LEU A 94 -0.86 -5.89 -12.39
N VAL A 95 -0.16 -4.79 -12.12
CA VAL A 95 0.43 -3.86 -13.10
C VAL A 95 1.92 -4.11 -13.30
N GLY A 96 2.65 -4.36 -12.21
CA GLY A 96 4.10 -4.55 -12.24
C GLY A 96 4.53 -5.94 -12.72
N SER A 97 3.62 -6.93 -12.70
CA SER A 97 3.95 -8.32 -13.03
C SER A 97 2.95 -8.97 -13.99
N ARG A 98 3.41 -9.95 -14.78
CA ARG A 98 2.54 -10.77 -15.64
C ARG A 98 1.76 -11.87 -14.91
N ARG A 99 1.91 -11.98 -13.58
CA ARG A 99 1.30 -13.07 -12.81
C ARG A 99 -0.17 -12.77 -12.52
N GLY A 100 -0.47 -11.60 -11.95
CA GLY A 100 -1.83 -11.21 -11.55
C GLY A 100 -2.22 -11.63 -10.13
N ILE A 101 -3.50 -11.51 -9.78
CA ILE A 101 -4.08 -11.90 -8.47
C ILE A 101 -5.53 -12.38 -8.59
N ALA A 102 -6.03 -13.19 -7.66
CA ALA A 102 -7.43 -13.61 -7.63
C ALA A 102 -8.34 -12.58 -6.92
N LEU A 103 -8.65 -11.49 -7.61
CA LEU A 103 -9.39 -10.34 -7.09
C LEU A 103 -10.70 -10.71 -6.36
N PHE A 104 -11.44 -11.70 -6.85
CA PHE A 104 -12.76 -12.07 -6.33
C PHE A 104 -12.75 -13.27 -5.38
N HIS A 105 -11.59 -13.67 -4.86
CA HIS A 105 -11.55 -14.72 -3.82
C HIS A 105 -12.30 -14.25 -2.55
N PRO A 106 -13.04 -15.13 -1.85
CA PRO A 106 -13.24 -16.56 -2.10
C PRO A 106 -14.36 -16.92 -3.08
N LEU A 107 -15.13 -15.94 -3.59
CA LEU A 107 -16.26 -16.18 -4.51
C LEU A 107 -15.81 -16.78 -5.85
N SER A 108 -14.63 -16.37 -6.34
CA SER A 108 -13.99 -16.94 -7.52
C SER A 108 -12.49 -17.11 -7.29
N SER A 109 -11.92 -18.17 -7.88
CA SER A 109 -10.48 -18.46 -7.84
C SER A 109 -9.75 -18.06 -9.12
N SER A 110 -10.44 -17.37 -10.05
CA SER A 110 -9.84 -16.86 -11.29
C SER A 110 -8.83 -15.77 -11.00
N GLU A 111 -7.64 -15.90 -11.58
CA GLU A 111 -6.59 -14.89 -11.48
C GLU A 111 -6.71 -13.89 -12.63
N PHE A 112 -6.57 -12.61 -12.32
CA PHE A 112 -6.59 -11.50 -13.27
C PHE A 112 -5.19 -10.96 -13.41
N SER A 113 -4.69 -10.88 -14.64
CA SER A 113 -3.42 -10.28 -14.99
C SER A 113 -3.59 -9.31 -16.16
N LEU A 114 -2.67 -8.37 -16.29
CA LEU A 114 -2.63 -7.44 -17.41
C LEU A 114 -1.65 -7.95 -18.47
N PRO A 115 -1.82 -7.60 -19.76
CA PRO A 115 -0.95 -8.06 -20.84
C PRO A 115 0.46 -7.41 -20.80
N PHE A 116 0.71 -6.53 -19.83
CA PHE A 116 1.96 -5.80 -19.63
C PHE A 116 2.56 -6.08 -18.24
N GLY A 117 3.74 -5.53 -17.98
CA GLY A 117 4.53 -5.77 -16.76
C GLY A 117 5.84 -6.51 -17.04
N VAL A 118 6.66 -6.68 -16.01
CA VAL A 118 7.98 -7.33 -16.11
C VAL A 118 8.04 -8.59 -15.24
N THR A 119 8.93 -9.51 -15.59
CA THR A 119 9.20 -10.67 -14.73
C THR A 119 9.98 -10.21 -13.51
N THR A 120 9.87 -10.96 -12.40
CA THR A 120 10.61 -10.67 -11.16
C THR A 120 12.13 -10.78 -11.30
N SER A 121 12.62 -11.39 -12.38
CA SER A 121 14.04 -11.55 -12.71
C SER A 121 14.53 -10.54 -13.74
N SER A 122 13.68 -9.60 -14.19
CA SER A 122 14.07 -8.60 -15.19
C SER A 122 14.93 -7.51 -14.55
N ASP A 123 15.95 -7.04 -15.27
CA ASP A 123 16.77 -5.89 -14.84
C ASP A 123 15.96 -4.59 -14.70
N TYR A 124 14.78 -4.53 -15.34
CA TYR A 124 13.86 -3.38 -15.25
C TYR A 124 12.85 -3.49 -14.10
N ALA A 125 12.89 -4.56 -13.30
CA ALA A 125 11.94 -4.79 -12.21
C ALA A 125 11.91 -3.62 -11.20
N ASP A 126 13.08 -3.18 -10.74
CA ASP A 126 13.19 -2.08 -9.79
C ASP A 126 12.77 -0.74 -10.41
N LEU A 127 13.12 -0.51 -11.69
CA LEU A 127 12.70 0.69 -12.42
C LEU A 127 11.17 0.78 -12.53
N VAL A 128 10.52 -0.32 -12.94
CA VAL A 128 9.05 -0.39 -13.03
C VAL A 128 8.42 -0.17 -11.65
N THR A 129 9.01 -0.72 -10.59
CA THR A 129 8.58 -0.47 -9.21
C THR A 129 8.55 1.03 -8.91
N VAL A 130 9.65 1.74 -9.15
CA VAL A 130 9.75 3.19 -8.89
C VAL A 130 8.75 3.99 -9.72
N ILE A 131 8.57 3.65 -11.01
CA ILE A 131 7.59 4.31 -11.89
C ILE A 131 6.17 4.13 -11.34
N ILE A 132 5.80 2.91 -10.95
CA ILE A 132 4.49 2.63 -10.37
C ILE A 132 4.32 3.41 -9.07
N THR A 133 5.31 3.41 -8.18
CA THR A 133 5.26 4.19 -6.94
C THR A 133 5.02 5.68 -7.20
N ALA A 134 5.69 6.27 -8.20
CA ALA A 134 5.50 7.68 -8.56
C ALA A 134 4.06 7.95 -9.03
N LEU A 135 3.48 7.05 -9.83
CA LEU A 135 2.09 7.14 -10.27
C LEU A 135 1.11 6.98 -9.10
N GLU A 136 1.40 6.07 -8.16
CA GLU A 136 0.59 5.87 -6.96
C GLU A 136 0.61 7.09 -6.04
N ILE A 137 1.77 7.73 -5.85
CA ILE A 137 1.87 8.98 -5.08
C ILE A 137 1.03 10.08 -5.76
N ALA A 138 1.13 10.23 -7.08
CA ALA A 138 0.33 11.20 -7.82
C ALA A 138 -1.18 10.91 -7.74
N ALA A 139 -1.58 9.64 -7.81
CA ALA A 139 -2.98 9.24 -7.65
C ALA A 139 -3.48 9.50 -6.22
N PHE A 140 -2.68 9.16 -5.21
CA PHE A 140 -3.00 9.44 -3.81
C PHE A 140 -3.16 10.94 -3.57
N TRP A 141 -2.24 11.76 -4.08
CA TRP A 141 -2.33 13.22 -4.04
C TRP A 141 -3.62 13.74 -4.69
N ALA A 142 -3.95 13.25 -5.88
CA ALA A 142 -5.15 13.69 -6.58
C ALA A 142 -6.43 13.33 -5.81
N VAL A 143 -6.51 12.11 -5.27
CA VAL A 143 -7.64 11.68 -4.44
C VAL A 143 -7.72 12.51 -3.15
N HIS A 144 -6.60 12.70 -2.46
CA HIS A 144 -6.51 13.50 -1.24
C HIS A 144 -6.97 14.95 -1.46
N THR A 145 -6.55 15.55 -2.57
CA THR A 145 -6.79 16.98 -2.85
C THR A 145 -8.18 17.25 -3.40
N TYR A 146 -8.69 16.39 -4.29
CA TYR A 146 -9.90 16.68 -5.08
C TYR A 146 -11.11 15.82 -4.75
N VAL A 147 -10.95 14.73 -4.00
CA VAL A 147 -12.03 13.78 -3.73
C VAL A 147 -12.36 13.72 -2.24
N VAL A 148 -11.36 13.46 -1.39
CA VAL A 148 -11.56 13.24 0.05
C VAL A 148 -10.29 13.56 0.81
N ASP A 149 -10.42 14.26 1.95
CA ASP A 149 -9.30 14.48 2.85
C ASP A 149 -8.90 13.16 3.54
N LEU A 150 -7.78 12.60 3.10
CA LEU A 150 -7.16 11.40 3.67
C LEU A 150 -6.23 11.67 4.86
N ASN A 151 -6.10 12.91 5.31
CA ASN A 151 -5.30 13.23 6.49
C ASN A 151 -6.06 12.81 7.75
N VAL A 152 -5.72 11.63 8.26
CA VAL A 152 -6.20 11.23 9.57
C VAL A 152 -5.33 11.93 10.63
N ASP A 153 -5.99 12.65 11.52
CA ASP A 153 -5.35 13.37 12.62
C ASP A 153 -4.86 12.36 13.66
N VAL A 154 -3.65 11.81 13.45
CA VAL A 154 -2.99 10.87 14.39
C VAL A 154 -2.51 11.59 15.66
N ALA A 155 -2.94 12.84 15.87
CA ALA A 155 -2.56 13.71 16.97
C ALA A 155 -3.34 13.39 18.25
N THR A 156 -3.13 12.19 18.80
CA THR A 156 -3.46 11.86 20.20
C THR A 156 -2.35 11.08 20.90
N VAL A 157 -1.12 11.10 20.36
CA VAL A 157 0.05 10.54 21.05
C VAL A 157 1.00 11.64 21.53
N SER A 158 1.13 12.76 20.81
CA SER A 158 2.02 13.88 21.18
C SER A 158 1.71 14.46 22.58
N GLN A 159 0.42 14.58 22.92
CA GLN A 159 0.00 15.05 24.24
C GLN A 159 0.24 14.03 25.37
N ALA A 160 0.33 12.73 25.04
CA ALA A 160 0.53 11.68 26.03
C ALA A 160 2.01 11.48 26.41
N ILE A 161 2.95 11.86 25.53
CA ILE A 161 4.41 11.74 25.78
C ILE A 161 5.08 13.06 26.22
N GLY A 162 4.33 14.15 26.35
CA GLY A 162 4.84 15.40 26.92
C GLY A 162 5.99 16.04 26.13
N VAL A 163 5.95 15.95 24.80
CA VAL A 163 6.85 16.69 23.88
C VAL A 163 6.01 17.51 22.91
#